data_AF-A0A9Q0NA76-F1
#
_entry.id   AF-A0A9Q0NA76-F1
#
_cell.length_a   1.000
_cell.length_b   1.000
_cell.length_c   1.000
_cell.angle_alpha   90.00
_cell.angle_beta   90.00
_cell.angle_gamma   90.00
#
_symmetry.space_group_name_H-M   'P 1'
#
loop_
_entity.id
_entity.type
_entity.pdbx_description
1 polymer ?
#
loop_
_entity_poly.entity_id
_entity_poly.type
_entity_poly.pdbx_seq_one_letter_code
_entity_poly.pdbx_strand_id
1 'polypeptide(L)'
;MSTSDSKAPIRTVKRVQFGILAPDEIRRMSVTEGGIQFPETMEGGRPKLGGLMDPRQGVIDRNSRCQTCAGNMTECPGHFGHIDLCKPVYHIGFLTKTMKILRCVCFYCSKMLVSPTNPKIKEIIIKTKGQPRKRLTYVYDLCKGKKVCEGGEDMDLTKDAQLDPNKKAGHGGCGHYQPSIKRSGLELMAEWKNVNENSQEKKMAVTAERCWEIFKHITDEECFILGMDPKFARPDWMIVTVMPVPPLSVRPAVVMFGAAKNQDDLTHKLADIIKANNELKKNESIGAAAHVISENIKMLQFHVATFVDNDIPGMPRATQKSGKPLKAVKARLKGKEGRIRGNLMGKRVDFSARTVITPDPNLRIDQVGVPRSVAQNLTFPELVTPFNIDRMQELVKRGHSQYPGAKYIVRDNGERIDLRFHPKPSDLHLQWGYKVERHLRDDDLVIFNRQPTLHKMSMMGHRVKVLPWSTFRMNLSCTSPYNADFDGDEMNLHVPQSMETRAEVENIHITPRQIITPQANKPVMGIVQDTLTAVRKMTKR
;
A
#
# COMPACT_ATOMS: atom_id res chain seq x y z
N MET A 1 -14.85 -0.62 -24.21
CA MET A 1 -15.25 -0.27 -22.84
C MET A 1 -15.59 1.21 -22.87
N SER A 2 -16.87 1.53 -22.95
CA SER A 2 -17.35 2.86 -22.59
C SER A 2 -16.72 3.19 -21.25
N THR A 3 -16.02 4.32 -21.17
CA THR A 3 -15.72 4.93 -19.88
C THR A 3 -16.99 4.79 -19.05
N SER A 4 -16.87 4.16 -17.88
CA SER A 4 -17.93 4.29 -16.89
C SER A 4 -17.96 5.78 -16.59
N ASP A 5 -18.87 6.50 -17.26
CA ASP A 5 -19.00 7.94 -17.18
C ASP A 5 -19.49 8.24 -15.77
N SER A 6 -18.52 8.28 -14.86
CA SER A 6 -18.74 8.62 -13.48
C SER A 6 -19.16 10.07 -13.48
N LYS A 7 -20.33 10.34 -12.91
CA LYS A 7 -20.80 11.71 -12.68
C LYS A 7 -19.86 12.50 -11.77
N ALA A 8 -18.97 11.82 -11.04
CA ALA A 8 -18.03 12.47 -10.14
C ALA A 8 -16.90 13.18 -10.92
N PRO A 9 -16.58 14.45 -10.58
CA PRO A 9 -15.52 15.17 -11.25
C PRO A 9 -14.15 14.58 -10.95
N ILE A 10 -13.32 14.44 -11.98
CA ILE A 10 -11.94 13.96 -11.85
C ILE A 10 -11.11 14.99 -11.08
N ARG A 11 -10.40 14.53 -10.03
CA ARG A 11 -9.50 15.36 -9.20
C ARG A 11 -8.23 14.60 -8.86
N THR A 12 -7.14 15.34 -8.64
CA THR A 12 -5.86 14.80 -8.16
C THR A 12 -5.79 14.83 -6.64
N VAL A 13 -5.15 13.82 -6.03
CA VAL A 13 -4.96 13.75 -4.58
C VAL A 13 -3.90 14.77 -4.16
N LYS A 14 -4.33 15.85 -3.49
CA LYS A 14 -3.43 16.92 -3.02
C LYS A 14 -2.79 16.63 -1.66
N ARG A 15 -3.49 15.89 -0.79
CA ARG A 15 -3.05 15.58 0.57
C ARG A 15 -3.57 14.21 0.97
N VAL A 16 -2.74 13.45 1.69
CA VAL A 16 -3.10 12.19 2.32
C VAL A 16 -3.05 12.38 3.83
N GLN A 17 -4.17 12.19 4.51
CA GLN A 17 -4.26 12.25 5.97
C GLN A 17 -4.20 10.83 6.53
N PHE A 18 -3.24 10.55 7.40
CA PHE A 18 -3.17 9.29 8.13
C PHE A 18 -3.97 9.38 9.42
N GLY A 19 -4.52 8.24 9.86
CA GLY A 19 -5.29 8.10 11.07
C GLY A 19 -5.45 6.64 11.48
N ILE A 20 -6.13 6.43 12.60
CA ILE A 20 -6.58 5.14 13.11
C ILE A 20 -8.09 5.11 12.91
N LEU A 21 -8.61 4.02 12.36
CA LEU A 21 -10.05 3.89 12.14
C LEU A 21 -10.78 3.74 13.48
N ALA A 22 -11.79 4.57 13.70
CA ALA A 22 -12.65 4.44 14.86
C ALA A 22 -13.55 3.20 14.73
N PRO A 23 -13.89 2.49 15.82
CA PRO A 23 -14.81 1.36 15.78
C PRO A 23 -16.16 1.70 15.12
N ASP A 24 -16.69 2.90 15.39
CA ASP A 24 -17.96 3.37 14.82
C ASP A 24 -17.85 3.67 13.32
N GLU A 25 -16.68 4.16 12.88
CA GLU A 25 -16.39 4.37 11.45
C GLU A 25 -16.29 3.03 10.72
N ILE A 26 -15.65 2.02 11.33
CA ILE A 26 -15.54 0.67 10.77
C ILE A 26 -16.93 0.03 10.58
N ARG A 27 -17.85 0.20 11.53
CA ARG A 27 -19.24 -0.27 11.37
C ARG A 27 -19.96 0.49 10.27
N ARG A 28 -19.83 1.82 10.23
CA ARG A 28 -20.51 2.67 9.24
C ARG A 28 -20.02 2.44 7.81
N MET A 29 -18.73 2.16 7.62
CA MET A 29 -18.17 1.86 6.30
C MET A 29 -18.48 0.44 5.81
N SER A 30 -18.97 -0.43 6.70
CA SER A 30 -19.19 -1.83 6.39
C SER A 30 -20.51 -2.06 5.65
N VAL A 31 -20.46 -2.88 4.61
CA VAL A 31 -21.65 -3.24 3.81
C VAL A 31 -22.41 -4.46 4.32
N THR A 32 -21.84 -5.17 5.31
CA THR A 32 -22.45 -6.37 5.90
C THR A 32 -23.13 -5.97 7.21
N GLU A 33 -24.44 -5.72 7.16
CA GLU A 33 -25.27 -5.46 8.33
C GLU A 33 -25.19 -6.65 9.30
N GLY A 34 -24.88 -6.39 10.58
CA GLY A 34 -24.67 -7.42 11.60
C GLY A 34 -23.31 -8.12 11.57
N GLY A 35 -22.41 -7.67 10.69
CA GLY A 35 -21.04 -8.17 10.57
C GLY A 35 -20.94 -9.55 9.92
N ILE A 36 -19.71 -10.05 9.80
CA ILE A 36 -19.45 -11.41 9.32
C ILE A 36 -19.47 -12.36 10.52
N GLN A 37 -20.43 -13.29 10.52
CA GLN A 37 -20.66 -14.22 11.63
C GLN A 37 -20.25 -15.65 11.28
N PHE A 38 -20.25 -16.00 9.99
CA PHE A 38 -20.02 -17.36 9.55
C PHE A 38 -18.59 -17.53 8.99
N PRO A 39 -17.82 -18.52 9.48
CA PRO A 39 -16.51 -18.83 8.94
C PRO A 39 -16.60 -19.56 7.59
N GLU A 40 -17.73 -20.15 7.25
CA GLU A 40 -17.92 -20.83 5.97
C GLU A 40 -18.04 -19.83 4.82
N THR A 41 -17.50 -20.21 3.66
CA THR A 41 -17.55 -19.39 2.45
C THR A 41 -18.79 -19.64 1.59
N MET A 42 -19.28 -20.87 1.56
CA MET A 42 -20.34 -21.31 0.65
C MET A 42 -21.39 -22.11 1.41
N GLU A 43 -22.64 -21.99 0.99
CA GLU A 43 -23.80 -22.74 1.47
C GLU A 43 -24.62 -23.19 0.25
N GLY A 44 -24.83 -24.50 0.09
CA GLY A 44 -25.59 -25.04 -1.06
C GLY A 44 -25.02 -24.68 -2.44
N GLY A 45 -23.70 -24.53 -2.56
CA GLY A 45 -23.02 -24.13 -3.81
C GLY A 45 -23.08 -22.63 -4.14
N ARG A 46 -23.74 -21.82 -3.30
CA ARG A 46 -23.79 -20.36 -3.42
C ARG A 46 -22.97 -19.69 -2.30
N PRO A 47 -22.43 -18.47 -2.52
CA PRO A 47 -21.76 -17.74 -1.46
C PRO A 47 -22.72 -17.42 -0.30
N LYS A 48 -22.29 -17.69 0.94
CA LYS A 48 -23.11 -17.50 2.13
C LYS A 48 -23.20 -16.01 2.52
N LEU A 49 -24.41 -15.52 2.77
CA LEU A 49 -24.63 -14.16 3.31
C LEU A 49 -24.15 -14.10 4.77
N GLY A 50 -23.46 -13.01 5.14
CA GLY A 50 -22.82 -12.91 6.45
C GLY A 50 -21.62 -13.86 6.64
N GLY A 51 -21.17 -14.50 5.56
CA GLY A 51 -19.95 -15.31 5.51
C GLY A 51 -18.75 -14.56 4.93
N LEU A 52 -17.59 -15.22 4.88
CA LEU A 52 -16.36 -14.61 4.37
C LEU A 52 -16.38 -14.33 2.87
N MET A 53 -17.29 -14.92 2.10
CA MET A 53 -17.44 -14.69 0.66
C MET A 53 -18.76 -13.98 0.34
N ASP A 54 -19.26 -13.16 1.26
CA ASP A 54 -20.49 -12.41 1.06
C ASP A 54 -20.45 -11.61 -0.27
N PRO A 55 -21.42 -11.81 -1.18
CA PRO A 55 -21.46 -11.16 -2.49
C PRO A 55 -21.58 -9.63 -2.44
N ARG A 56 -21.90 -9.05 -1.27
CA ARG A 56 -21.86 -7.61 -1.03
C ARG A 56 -20.44 -7.07 -0.87
N GLN A 57 -19.47 -7.88 -0.45
CA GLN A 57 -18.07 -7.46 -0.28
C GLN A 57 -17.29 -7.35 -1.61
N GLY A 58 -17.87 -7.79 -2.72
CA GLY A 58 -17.28 -7.71 -4.04
C GLY A 58 -17.58 -8.95 -4.87
N VAL A 59 -16.97 -9.01 -6.05
CA VAL A 59 -17.14 -10.13 -6.98
C VAL A 59 -15.80 -10.68 -7.44
N ILE A 60 -15.67 -12.01 -7.48
CA ILE A 60 -14.48 -12.73 -7.96
C ILE A 60 -14.72 -13.39 -9.32
N ASP A 61 -15.98 -13.71 -9.63
CA ASP A 61 -16.35 -14.36 -10.89
C ASP A 61 -16.60 -13.32 -12.00
N ARG A 62 -16.13 -13.62 -13.21
CA ARG A 62 -16.26 -12.72 -14.38
C ARG A 62 -17.71 -12.55 -14.82
N ASN A 63 -18.53 -13.58 -14.61
CA ASN A 63 -19.94 -13.58 -15.03
C ASN A 63 -20.87 -12.98 -13.98
N SER A 64 -20.37 -12.77 -12.77
CA SER A 64 -21.16 -12.24 -11.66
C SER A 64 -21.00 -10.73 -11.56
N ARG A 65 -21.97 -10.07 -10.92
CA ARG A 65 -21.91 -8.64 -10.58
C ARG A 65 -21.96 -8.47 -9.07
N CYS A 66 -21.29 -7.43 -8.56
CA CYS A 66 -21.34 -7.12 -7.14
C CYS A 66 -22.74 -6.65 -6.73
N GLN A 67 -23.26 -7.17 -5.60
CA GLN A 67 -24.58 -6.78 -5.11
C GLN A 67 -24.65 -5.34 -4.58
N THR A 68 -23.51 -4.73 -4.25
CA THR A 68 -23.43 -3.37 -3.68
C THR A 68 -23.31 -2.29 -4.75
N CYS A 69 -22.39 -2.46 -5.71
CA CYS A 69 -22.11 -1.43 -6.72
C CYS A 69 -22.52 -1.81 -8.15
N ALA A 70 -23.06 -3.02 -8.37
CA ALA A 70 -23.40 -3.58 -9.68
C ALA A 70 -22.23 -3.67 -10.71
N GLY A 71 -21.00 -3.33 -10.28
CA GLY A 71 -19.79 -3.41 -11.08
C GLY A 71 -19.35 -4.85 -11.34
N ASN A 72 -18.62 -5.02 -12.45
CA ASN A 72 -17.93 -6.27 -12.79
C ASN A 72 -16.65 -6.45 -11.96
N MET A 73 -15.94 -7.56 -12.17
CA MET A 73 -14.69 -7.88 -11.44
C MET A 73 -13.58 -6.82 -11.61
N THR A 74 -13.52 -6.12 -12.75
CA THR A 74 -12.48 -5.13 -13.03
C THR A 74 -12.82 -3.73 -12.52
N GLU A 75 -14.10 -3.39 -12.44
CA GLU A 75 -14.59 -2.07 -12.04
C GLU A 75 -14.91 -1.99 -10.54
N CYS A 76 -15.36 -3.09 -9.93
CA CYS A 76 -15.68 -3.14 -8.51
C CYS A 76 -14.39 -3.00 -7.67
N PRO A 77 -14.26 -1.96 -6.82
CA PRO A 77 -13.09 -1.82 -5.94
C PRO A 77 -13.08 -2.86 -4.81
N GLY A 78 -14.24 -3.45 -4.51
CA GLY A 78 -14.49 -4.24 -3.31
C GLY A 78 -14.98 -3.38 -2.15
N HIS A 79 -15.76 -3.97 -1.26
CA HIS A 79 -16.41 -3.30 -0.14
C HIS A 79 -16.09 -3.98 1.19
N PHE A 80 -15.76 -3.19 2.21
CA PHE A 80 -15.32 -3.71 3.50
C PHE A 80 -16.46 -4.36 4.30
N GLY A 81 -16.15 -5.47 4.95
CA GLY A 81 -16.95 -6.05 6.03
C GLY A 81 -16.45 -5.60 7.40
N HIS A 82 -17.11 -6.05 8.46
CA HIS A 82 -16.59 -5.93 9.82
C HIS A 82 -16.91 -7.19 10.64
N ILE A 83 -16.14 -7.39 11.71
CA ILE A 83 -16.39 -8.39 12.75
C ILE A 83 -16.40 -7.66 14.09
N ASP A 84 -17.50 -7.76 14.83
CA ASP A 84 -17.54 -7.33 16.23
C ASP A 84 -16.87 -8.40 17.10
N LEU A 85 -15.83 -8.01 17.82
CA LEU A 85 -15.15 -8.90 18.75
C LEU A 85 -15.93 -8.95 20.07
N CYS A 86 -16.03 -10.14 20.67
CA CYS A 86 -16.71 -10.35 21.95
C CYS A 86 -15.99 -9.61 23.09
N LYS A 87 -14.66 -9.58 23.04
CA LYS A 87 -13.80 -8.83 23.96
C LYS A 87 -12.80 -7.97 23.19
N PRO A 88 -12.40 -6.80 23.73
CA PRO A 88 -11.35 -5.98 23.14
C PRO A 88 -10.01 -6.72 23.08
N VAL A 89 -9.23 -6.47 22.03
CA VAL A 89 -7.96 -7.14 21.76
C VAL A 89 -6.87 -6.11 21.46
N TYR A 90 -5.64 -6.34 21.93
CA TYR A 90 -4.51 -5.46 21.61
C TYR A 90 -4.12 -5.56 20.13
N HIS A 91 -3.99 -4.41 19.47
CA HIS A 91 -3.36 -4.35 18.16
C HIS A 91 -1.83 -4.45 18.29
N ILE A 92 -1.22 -5.50 17.72
CA ILE A 92 0.22 -5.78 17.85
C ILE A 92 1.12 -4.62 17.39
N GLY A 93 0.71 -3.90 16.35
CA GLY A 93 1.45 -2.75 15.83
C GLY A 93 1.42 -1.52 16.74
N PHE A 94 0.42 -1.42 17.62
CA PHE A 94 0.27 -0.30 18.54
C PHE A 94 0.66 -0.63 19.97
N LEU A 95 0.89 -1.90 20.31
CA LEU A 95 1.17 -2.36 21.67
C LEU A 95 2.29 -1.56 22.37
N THR A 96 3.39 -1.23 21.68
CA THR A 96 4.46 -0.39 22.24
C THR A 96 4.01 1.04 22.54
N LYS A 97 3.12 1.61 21.71
CA LYS A 97 2.55 2.95 21.89
C LYS A 97 1.51 2.94 23.01
N THR A 98 0.64 1.94 23.06
CA THR A 98 -0.30 1.66 24.16
C THR A 98 0.43 1.63 25.50
N MET A 99 1.54 0.90 25.61
CA MET A 99 2.34 0.87 26.85
C MET A 99 2.91 2.24 27.24
N LYS A 100 3.36 3.05 26.27
CA LYS A 100 3.87 4.39 26.56
C LYS A 100 2.75 5.29 27.10
N ILE A 101 1.56 5.21 26.51
CA ILE A 101 0.41 6.02 26.93
C ILE A 101 -0.10 5.59 28.30
N LEU A 102 -0.22 4.28 28.56
CA LEU A 102 -0.58 3.76 29.89
C LEU A 102 0.39 4.19 31.00
N ARG A 103 1.66 4.50 30.67
CA ARG A 103 2.64 5.04 31.62
C ARG A 103 2.58 6.58 31.75
N CYS A 104 1.79 7.26 30.91
CA CYS A 104 1.59 8.71 30.97
C CYS A 104 0.30 9.09 31.70
N VAL A 105 -0.69 8.19 31.71
CA VAL A 105 -1.99 8.39 32.35
C VAL A 105 -2.12 7.55 33.62
N CYS A 106 -2.98 8.00 34.53
CA CYS A 106 -3.30 7.28 35.75
C CYS A 106 -4.10 6.02 35.43
N PHE A 107 -3.71 4.89 36.02
CA PHE A 107 -4.38 3.59 35.82
C PHE A 107 -5.82 3.53 36.37
N TYR A 108 -6.19 4.45 37.27
CA TYR A 108 -7.50 4.45 37.93
C TYR A 108 -8.40 5.58 37.45
N CYS A 109 -7.92 6.82 37.46
CA CYS A 109 -8.74 7.99 37.08
C CYS A 109 -8.53 8.46 35.63
N SER A 110 -7.64 7.82 34.87
CA SER A 110 -7.36 8.10 33.45
C SER A 110 -6.81 9.49 33.12
N LYS A 111 -6.67 10.38 34.11
CA LYS A 111 -6.02 11.69 33.97
C LYS A 111 -4.52 11.52 33.70
N MET A 112 -3.91 12.45 32.98
CA MET A 112 -2.46 12.47 32.84
C MET A 112 -1.76 12.57 34.20
N LEU A 113 -0.64 11.88 34.39
CA LEU A 113 0.12 11.91 35.65
C LEU A 113 0.81 13.25 35.93
N VAL A 114 0.82 14.14 34.94
CA VAL A 114 1.46 15.45 35.03
C VAL A 114 0.44 16.47 34.54
N SER A 115 0.22 17.50 35.37
CA SER A 115 -0.79 18.49 35.08
C SER A 115 -0.50 19.20 33.75
N PRO A 116 -1.52 19.43 32.90
CA PRO A 116 -1.43 20.35 31.77
C PRO A 116 -0.88 21.74 32.14
N THR A 117 -1.06 22.17 33.39
CA THR A 117 -0.61 23.48 33.86
C THR A 117 0.88 23.53 34.20
N ASN A 118 1.59 22.39 34.24
CA ASN A 118 3.01 22.32 34.54
C ASN A 118 3.82 23.13 33.52
N PRO A 119 4.68 24.09 33.95
CA PRO A 119 5.50 24.90 33.04
C PRO A 119 6.30 24.09 32.03
N LYS A 120 6.82 22.92 32.44
CA LYS A 120 7.59 22.03 31.56
C LYS A 120 6.73 21.45 30.43
N ILE A 121 5.46 21.13 30.67
CA ILE A 121 4.55 20.67 29.61
C ILE A 121 4.23 21.80 28.64
N LYS A 122 3.95 23.00 29.15
CA LYS A 122 3.71 24.18 28.30
C LYS A 122 4.92 24.45 27.39
N GLU A 123 6.13 24.40 27.93
CA GLU A 123 7.36 24.51 27.14
C GLU A 123 7.48 23.41 26.08
N ILE A 124 7.20 22.15 26.43
CA ILE A 124 7.23 21.03 25.48
C ILE A 124 6.24 21.27 24.34
N ILE A 125 5.02 21.72 24.64
CA ILE A 125 3.99 21.98 23.62
C ILE A 125 4.46 23.07 22.65
N ILE A 126 5.03 24.16 23.16
CA ILE A 126 5.56 25.27 22.36
C ILE A 126 6.73 24.78 21.48
N LYS A 127 7.72 24.09 22.08
CA LYS A 127 8.91 23.60 21.37
C LYS A 127 8.61 22.49 20.35
N THR A 128 7.50 21.76 20.51
CA THR A 128 7.12 20.62 19.65
C THR A 128 5.93 20.90 18.73
N LYS A 129 5.64 22.17 18.43
CA LYS A 129 4.57 22.53 17.48
C LYS A 129 4.82 21.84 16.13
N GLY A 130 3.83 21.09 15.64
CA GLY A 130 3.94 20.32 14.39
C GLY A 130 4.77 19.02 14.48
N GLN A 131 5.31 18.65 15.65
CA GLN A 131 6.07 17.40 15.84
C GLN A 131 5.47 16.50 16.95
N PRO A 132 4.28 15.89 16.73
CA PRO A 132 3.57 15.12 17.76
C PRO A 132 4.36 13.90 18.25
N ARG A 133 5.18 13.29 17.38
CA ARG A 133 6.02 12.13 17.76
C ARG A 133 7.06 12.48 18.83
N LYS A 134 7.71 13.65 18.72
CA LYS A 134 8.68 14.10 19.72
C LYS A 134 7.97 14.54 21.00
N ARG A 135 6.80 15.17 20.87
CA ARG A 135 5.95 15.56 22.01
C ARG A 135 5.66 14.37 22.91
N LEU A 136 5.18 13.25 22.37
CA LEU A 136 4.93 12.08 23.20
C LEU A 136 6.19 11.60 23.92
N THR A 137 7.35 11.60 23.27
CA THR A 137 8.59 11.15 23.90
C THR A 137 8.94 12.00 25.12
N TYR A 138 8.90 13.33 24.99
CA TYR A 138 9.19 14.24 26.11
C TYR A 138 8.15 14.14 27.24
N VAL A 139 6.86 14.05 26.90
CA VAL A 139 5.80 13.83 27.90
C VAL A 139 6.00 12.50 28.60
N TYR A 140 6.32 11.43 27.85
CA TYR A 140 6.60 10.11 28.40
C TYR A 140 7.78 10.11 29.37
N ASP A 141 8.89 10.76 29.02
CA ASP A 141 10.08 10.82 29.88
C ASP A 141 9.80 11.56 31.19
N LEU A 142 8.92 12.57 31.14
CA LEU A 142 8.49 13.32 32.32
C LEU A 142 7.52 12.49 33.19
N CYS A 143 6.56 11.81 32.59
CA CYS A 143 5.59 10.98 33.31
C CYS A 143 6.19 9.70 33.90
N LYS A 144 7.19 9.08 33.24
CA LYS A 144 7.80 7.81 33.67
C LYS A 144 8.38 7.88 35.10
N GLY A 145 8.81 9.06 35.54
CA GLY A 145 9.33 9.28 36.89
C GLY A 145 8.26 9.37 37.98
N LYS A 146 7.00 9.66 37.62
CA LYS A 146 5.88 9.82 38.55
C LYS A 146 5.25 8.45 38.86
N LYS A 147 5.28 8.07 40.14
CA LYS A 147 4.75 6.78 40.62
C LYS A 147 3.46 6.92 41.43
N VAL A 148 3.00 8.14 41.65
CA VAL A 148 1.79 8.49 42.40
C VAL A 148 1.01 9.48 41.56
N CYS A 149 -0.31 9.35 41.54
CA CYS A 149 -1.19 10.32 40.91
C CYS A 149 -1.40 11.53 41.84
N GLU A 150 -0.78 12.66 41.53
CA GLU A 150 -0.84 13.87 42.36
C GLU A 150 -2.26 14.47 42.36
N GLY A 151 -2.74 14.94 43.53
CA GLY A 151 -4.06 15.55 43.71
C GLY A 151 -5.06 14.78 44.59
N GLY A 152 -4.63 13.69 45.23
CA GLY A 152 -5.46 12.98 46.22
C GLY A 152 -5.75 13.81 47.49
N GLU A 153 -4.84 14.72 47.85
CA GLU A 153 -4.96 15.59 49.03
C GLU A 153 -6.10 16.61 48.92
N ASP A 154 -6.54 16.95 47.70
CA ASP A 154 -7.65 17.88 47.46
C ASP A 154 -9.03 17.21 47.64
N MET A 155 -9.10 15.87 47.70
CA MET A 155 -10.36 15.15 47.94
C MET A 155 -10.76 15.17 49.43
N ASP A 156 -9.78 15.04 50.36
CA ASP A 156 -10.04 15.05 51.80
C ASP A 156 -10.36 16.46 52.34
N LEU A 157 -9.95 17.52 51.64
CA LEU A 157 -10.22 18.91 52.02
C LEU A 157 -11.66 19.37 51.73
N THR A 158 -12.44 18.62 50.95
CA THR A 158 -13.83 19.01 50.61
C THR A 158 -14.83 18.78 51.74
N LYS A 159 -14.43 18.20 52.87
CA LYS A 159 -15.34 18.03 54.03
C LYS A 159 -15.26 19.14 55.09
N ASP A 160 -14.17 19.90 55.23
CA ASP A 160 -14.04 20.84 56.37
C ASP A 160 -13.14 22.08 56.16
N ALA A 161 -12.99 22.64 54.95
CA ALA A 161 -12.24 23.89 54.78
C ALA A 161 -12.88 24.90 53.83
N GLN A 162 -13.12 26.11 54.35
CA GLN A 162 -13.42 27.32 53.57
C GLN A 162 -12.44 27.47 52.40
N LEU A 163 -12.99 27.64 51.20
CA LEU A 163 -12.27 27.86 49.95
C LEU A 163 -11.49 29.19 50.02
N ASP A 164 -10.20 29.08 50.28
CA ASP A 164 -9.24 30.18 50.13
C ASP A 164 -9.07 30.51 48.63
N PRO A 165 -9.39 31.72 48.14
CA PRO A 165 -9.41 32.05 46.70
C PRO A 165 -8.05 31.98 46.00
N ASN A 166 -6.96 31.86 46.77
CA ASN A 166 -5.58 31.88 46.27
C ASN A 166 -4.93 30.48 46.12
N LYS A 167 -5.63 29.38 46.44
CA LYS A 167 -5.13 28.03 46.16
C LYS A 167 -5.32 27.67 44.68
N LYS A 168 -4.21 27.48 43.97
CA LYS A 168 -4.23 26.96 42.58
C LYS A 168 -5.05 25.67 42.53
N ALA A 169 -6.03 25.62 41.63
CA ALA A 169 -6.84 24.43 41.39
C ALA A 169 -5.94 23.19 41.26
N GLY A 170 -6.16 22.23 42.14
CA GLY A 170 -5.41 20.99 42.22
C GLY A 170 -5.40 20.21 40.91
N HIS A 171 -4.38 19.37 40.75
CA HIS A 171 -4.26 18.43 39.63
C HIS A 171 -5.47 17.47 39.54
N GLY A 172 -6.24 17.32 40.62
CA GLY A 172 -7.47 16.51 40.67
C GLY A 172 -7.22 15.02 40.43
N GLY A 173 -6.00 14.52 40.67
CA GLY A 173 -5.68 13.10 40.61
C GLY A 173 -6.21 12.33 41.82
N CYS A 174 -6.19 11.00 41.76
CA CYS A 174 -6.80 10.15 42.78
C CYS A 174 -5.86 9.68 43.91
N GLY A 175 -4.61 10.16 43.98
CA GLY A 175 -3.65 9.77 45.03
C GLY A 175 -3.07 8.35 44.93
N HIS A 176 -3.56 7.50 44.02
CA HIS A 176 -3.17 6.09 43.97
C HIS A 176 -1.77 5.85 43.38
N TYR A 177 -1.06 4.85 43.92
CA TYR A 177 0.19 4.33 43.35
C TYR A 177 -0.01 3.76 41.95
N GLN A 178 0.94 4.07 41.06
CA GLN A 178 0.92 3.66 39.66
C GLN A 178 1.75 2.39 39.44
N PRO A 179 1.23 1.42 38.64
CA PRO A 179 1.97 0.21 38.35
C PRO A 179 3.13 0.43 37.39
N SER A 180 4.16 -0.40 37.53
CA SER A 180 5.13 -0.62 36.47
C SER A 180 4.61 -1.67 35.48
N ILE A 181 4.33 -1.23 34.24
CA ILE A 181 3.77 -2.12 33.21
C ILE A 181 4.90 -2.77 32.42
N LYS A 182 4.95 -4.10 32.41
CA LYS A 182 5.91 -4.91 31.64
C LYS A 182 5.17 -5.71 30.58
N ARG A 183 5.85 -6.06 29.49
CA ARG A 183 5.31 -6.87 28.39
C ARG A 183 5.88 -8.28 28.49
N SER A 184 5.02 -9.29 28.43
CA SER A 184 5.39 -10.70 28.27
C SER A 184 4.68 -11.25 27.03
N GLY A 185 5.40 -11.39 25.92
CA GLY A 185 4.81 -11.82 24.64
C GLY A 185 3.71 -10.87 24.12
N LEU A 186 2.47 -11.33 24.15
CA LEU A 186 1.26 -10.56 23.78
C LEU A 186 0.52 -9.95 24.99
N GLU A 187 0.94 -10.29 26.21
CA GLU A 187 0.28 -9.86 27.44
C GLU A 187 1.03 -8.70 28.10
N LEU A 188 0.29 -7.88 28.82
CA LEU A 188 0.80 -6.80 29.65
C LEU A 188 0.57 -7.14 31.12
N MET A 189 1.61 -7.01 31.94
CA MET A 189 1.56 -7.24 33.39
C MET A 189 1.85 -5.93 34.11
N ALA A 190 0.97 -5.55 35.03
CA ALA A 190 1.13 -4.43 35.93
C ALA A 190 1.68 -4.92 37.27
N GLU A 191 2.76 -4.30 37.75
CA GLU A 191 3.41 -4.64 39.03
C GLU A 191 3.52 -3.39 39.90
N TRP A 192 2.94 -3.44 41.10
CA TRP A 192 2.99 -2.36 42.11
C TRP A 192 4.08 -2.65 43.13
N LYS A 193 4.89 -1.62 43.43
CA LYS A 193 5.89 -1.71 44.51
C LYS A 193 5.28 -1.46 45.88
N ASN A 194 4.43 -0.44 45.96
CA ASN A 194 3.68 -0.08 47.14
C ASN A 194 2.21 -0.35 46.87
N VAL A 195 1.54 -0.86 47.90
CA VAL A 195 0.17 -1.35 47.82
C VAL A 195 -0.76 -0.24 48.32
N ASN A 196 -1.81 0.09 47.57
CA ASN A 196 -2.86 0.99 48.05
C ASN A 196 -3.76 0.20 49.04
N GLU A 197 -4.32 0.85 50.06
CA GLU A 197 -5.04 0.19 51.19
C GLU A 197 -6.14 -0.80 50.77
N ASN A 198 -6.69 -0.68 49.55
CA ASN A 198 -7.80 -1.50 49.03
C ASN A 198 -7.40 -2.67 48.09
N SER A 199 -6.12 -2.93 47.83
CA SER A 199 -5.71 -3.98 46.87
C SER A 199 -4.65 -4.88 47.48
N GLN A 200 -4.83 -6.20 47.52
CA GLN A 200 -3.81 -7.11 48.09
C GLN A 200 -2.80 -7.63 47.05
N GLU A 201 -3.08 -7.47 45.75
CA GLU A 201 -2.28 -8.08 44.68
C GLU A 201 -1.17 -7.15 44.18
N LYS A 202 0.09 -7.57 44.35
CA LYS A 202 1.26 -6.84 43.84
C LYS A 202 1.43 -6.94 42.32
N LYS A 203 0.77 -7.90 41.66
CA LYS A 203 0.87 -8.18 40.22
C LYS A 203 -0.50 -8.49 39.64
N MET A 204 -0.86 -7.84 38.55
CA MET A 204 -2.12 -8.03 37.84
C MET A 204 -1.87 -8.08 36.32
N ALA A 205 -2.57 -8.95 35.59
CA ALA A 205 -2.59 -8.89 34.13
C ALA A 205 -3.49 -7.73 33.67
N VAL A 206 -2.96 -6.86 32.80
CA VAL A 206 -3.72 -5.73 32.23
C VAL A 206 -4.50 -6.23 31.02
N THR A 207 -5.79 -6.50 31.22
CA THR A 207 -6.69 -6.88 30.14
C THR A 207 -6.84 -5.74 29.13
N ALA A 208 -7.06 -6.08 27.86
CA ALA A 208 -7.27 -5.08 26.81
C ALA A 208 -8.55 -4.27 27.05
N GLU A 209 -9.57 -4.87 27.67
CA GLU A 209 -10.80 -4.20 28.11
C GLU A 209 -10.50 -3.09 29.12
N ARG A 210 -9.70 -3.39 30.16
CA ARG A 210 -9.32 -2.38 31.14
C ARG A 210 -8.51 -1.24 30.52
N CYS A 211 -7.60 -1.56 29.61
CA CYS A 211 -6.83 -0.56 28.87
C CYS A 211 -7.74 0.34 28.02
N TRP A 212 -8.73 -0.25 27.36
CA TRP A 212 -9.71 0.47 26.55
C TRP A 212 -10.58 1.41 27.39
N GLU A 213 -11.07 0.97 28.55
CA GLU A 213 -11.81 1.83 29.50
C GLU A 213 -10.98 3.05 29.92
N ILE A 214 -9.73 2.83 30.33
CA ILE A 214 -8.82 3.90 30.73
C ILE A 214 -8.65 4.90 29.58
N PHE A 215 -8.41 4.41 28.37
CA PHE A 215 -8.20 5.27 27.21
C PHE A 215 -9.45 6.04 26.78
N LYS A 216 -10.64 5.47 26.97
CA LYS A 216 -11.92 6.12 26.67
C LYS A 216 -12.19 7.32 27.60
N HIS A 217 -11.69 7.27 28.83
CA HIS A 217 -11.83 8.36 29.80
C HIS A 217 -10.79 9.48 29.66
N ILE A 218 -9.81 9.35 28.75
CA ILE A 218 -8.85 10.43 28.45
C ILE A 218 -9.57 11.56 27.73
N THR A 219 -9.36 12.79 28.19
CA THR A 219 -9.97 13.97 27.57
C THR A 219 -9.28 14.35 26.25
N ASP A 220 -9.99 15.04 25.36
CA ASP A 220 -9.44 15.44 24.05
C ASP A 220 -8.26 16.43 24.18
N GLU A 221 -8.28 17.28 25.21
CA GLU A 221 -7.17 18.18 25.53
C GLU A 221 -5.91 17.41 25.92
N GLU A 222 -6.04 16.40 26.80
CA GLU A 222 -4.93 15.53 27.19
C GLU A 222 -4.41 14.72 26.00
N CYS A 223 -5.28 14.29 25.09
CA CYS A 223 -4.90 13.61 23.85
C CYS A 223 -3.97 14.49 22.99
N PHE A 224 -4.29 15.77 22.83
CA PHE A 224 -3.42 16.74 22.12
C PHE A 224 -2.07 16.93 22.82
N ILE A 225 -2.04 16.95 24.15
CA ILE A 225 -0.80 17.08 24.92
C ILE A 225 0.06 15.83 24.77
N LEU A 226 -0.55 14.63 24.77
CA LEU A 226 0.13 13.37 24.47
C LEU A 226 0.68 13.30 23.03
N GLY A 227 0.31 14.25 22.17
CA GLY A 227 0.75 14.29 20.77
C GLY A 227 -0.05 13.36 19.87
N MET A 228 -1.33 13.20 20.18
CA MET A 228 -2.32 12.51 19.36
C MET A 228 -3.42 13.50 18.96
N ASP A 229 -4.05 13.25 17.81
CA ASP A 229 -5.17 14.08 17.34
C ASP A 229 -6.47 13.32 17.64
N PRO A 230 -7.37 13.83 18.49
CA PRO A 230 -8.60 13.14 18.85
C PRO A 230 -9.52 12.91 17.65
N LYS A 231 -9.39 13.69 16.57
CA LYS A 231 -10.20 13.52 15.35
C LYS A 231 -9.74 12.35 14.49
N PHE A 232 -8.43 12.06 14.47
CA PHE A 232 -7.85 11.09 13.53
C PHE A 232 -7.12 9.92 14.19
N ALA A 233 -6.73 10.02 15.46
CA ALA A 233 -5.90 9.02 16.14
C ALA A 233 -6.12 9.04 17.65
N ARG A 234 -7.37 8.80 18.09
CA ARG A 234 -7.71 8.70 19.51
C ARG A 234 -7.10 7.43 20.15
N PRO A 235 -6.70 7.45 21.43
CA PRO A 235 -5.92 6.35 22.01
C PRO A 235 -6.70 5.05 22.15
N ASP A 236 -7.99 5.14 22.45
CA ASP A 236 -8.93 4.03 22.57
C ASP A 236 -9.04 3.23 21.26
N TRP A 237 -8.91 3.88 20.10
CA TRP A 237 -8.96 3.23 18.78
C TRP A 237 -7.74 2.33 18.50
N MET A 238 -6.68 2.40 19.31
CA MET A 238 -5.56 1.46 19.21
C MET A 238 -5.91 0.06 19.72
N ILE A 239 -6.97 -0.06 20.52
CA ILE A 239 -7.50 -1.35 20.99
C ILE A 239 -8.60 -1.78 20.01
N VAL A 240 -8.48 -3.00 19.48
CA VAL A 240 -9.40 -3.53 18.48
C VAL A 240 -10.64 -4.05 19.20
N THR A 241 -11.75 -3.35 19.05
CA THR A 241 -13.09 -3.81 19.45
C THR A 241 -13.88 -4.29 18.23
N VAL A 242 -13.71 -3.60 17.11
CA VAL A 242 -14.27 -3.96 15.80
C VAL A 242 -13.12 -4.14 14.83
N MET A 243 -13.11 -5.28 14.14
CA MET A 243 -12.09 -5.60 13.15
C MET A 243 -12.64 -5.40 11.74
N PRO A 244 -12.01 -4.56 10.89
CA PRO A 244 -12.42 -4.42 9.50
C PRO A 244 -12.01 -5.66 8.71
N VAL A 245 -12.93 -6.18 7.91
CA VAL A 245 -12.67 -7.32 7.03
C VAL A 245 -12.37 -6.79 5.63
N PRO A 246 -11.16 -7.04 5.09
CA PRO A 246 -10.81 -6.58 3.76
C PRO A 246 -11.70 -7.27 2.70
N PRO A 247 -12.04 -6.56 1.61
CA PRO A 247 -12.88 -7.11 0.54
C PRO A 247 -12.17 -8.21 -0.26
N LEU A 248 -12.95 -8.89 -1.09
CA LEU A 248 -12.49 -9.98 -1.95
C LEU A 248 -11.36 -9.60 -2.91
N SER A 249 -11.29 -8.33 -3.34
CA SER A 249 -10.20 -7.79 -4.17
C SER A 249 -8.83 -7.83 -3.49
N VAL A 250 -8.79 -7.80 -2.15
CA VAL A 250 -7.55 -7.87 -1.35
C VAL A 250 -7.15 -9.32 -1.03
N ARG A 251 -8.12 -10.22 -0.97
CA ARG A 251 -7.97 -11.65 -0.63
C ARG A 251 -8.61 -12.54 -1.71
N PRO A 252 -8.06 -12.53 -2.95
CA PRO A 252 -8.66 -13.23 -4.07
C PRO A 252 -8.59 -14.74 -3.89
N ALA A 253 -9.68 -15.44 -4.25
CA ALA A 253 -9.68 -16.89 -4.34
C ALA A 253 -9.10 -17.34 -5.69
N VAL A 254 -8.24 -18.35 -5.68
CA VAL A 254 -7.70 -18.95 -6.91
C VAL A 254 -8.55 -20.14 -7.29
N VAL A 255 -9.16 -20.08 -8.47
CA VAL A 255 -9.92 -21.19 -9.04
C VAL A 255 -9.02 -21.90 -10.03
N MET A 256 -8.64 -23.15 -9.73
CA MET A 256 -8.02 -24.04 -10.70
C MET A 256 -9.13 -24.77 -11.46
N PHE A 257 -8.97 -24.93 -12.77
CA PHE A 257 -9.98 -25.58 -13.62
C PHE A 257 -10.24 -27.02 -13.13
N GLY A 258 -11.48 -27.34 -12.79
CA GLY A 258 -11.89 -28.66 -12.28
C GLY A 258 -11.60 -28.96 -10.81
N ALA A 259 -10.95 -28.07 -10.06
CA ALA A 259 -10.63 -28.27 -8.65
C ALA A 259 -11.41 -27.34 -7.71
N ALA A 260 -11.46 -27.70 -6.42
CA ALA A 260 -12.02 -26.86 -5.38
C ALA A 260 -11.30 -25.50 -5.30
N LYS A 261 -12.04 -24.44 -4.97
CA LYS A 261 -11.51 -23.08 -4.87
C LYS A 261 -10.49 -22.99 -3.72
N ASN A 262 -9.25 -22.66 -4.03
CA ASN A 262 -8.22 -22.41 -3.02
C ASN A 262 -8.34 -20.96 -2.53
N GLN A 263 -8.61 -20.80 -1.23
CA GLN A 263 -8.79 -19.49 -0.62
C GLN A 263 -7.44 -18.85 -0.26
N ASP A 264 -7.44 -17.53 -0.16
CA ASP A 264 -6.27 -16.77 0.28
C ASP A 264 -5.96 -17.02 1.78
N ASP A 265 -4.68 -16.93 2.15
CA ASP A 265 -4.19 -17.07 3.54
C ASP A 265 -4.95 -16.18 4.55
N LEU A 266 -5.31 -14.95 4.15
CA LEU A 266 -6.06 -14.03 4.99
C LEU A 266 -7.48 -14.53 5.23
N THR A 267 -8.12 -15.14 4.22
CA THR A 267 -9.46 -15.72 4.36
C THR A 267 -9.44 -16.89 5.35
N HIS A 268 -8.43 -17.76 5.29
CA HIS A 268 -8.25 -18.83 6.27
C HIS A 268 -8.07 -18.27 7.69
N LYS A 269 -7.23 -17.25 7.85
CA LYS A 269 -7.00 -16.65 9.17
C LYS A 269 -8.23 -15.93 9.72
N LEU A 270 -9.01 -15.27 8.87
CA LEU A 270 -10.29 -14.66 9.26
C LEU A 270 -11.30 -15.71 9.71
N ALA A 271 -11.33 -16.88 9.07
CA ALA A 271 -12.19 -17.99 9.49
C ALA A 271 -11.83 -18.45 10.92
N ASP A 272 -10.54 -18.55 11.24
CA ASP A 272 -10.09 -18.90 12.60
C ASP A 272 -10.46 -17.82 13.62
N ILE A 273 -10.36 -16.53 13.25
CA ILE A 273 -10.77 -15.41 14.11
C ILE A 273 -12.27 -15.49 14.42
N ILE A 274 -13.11 -15.72 13.40
CA ILE A 274 -14.56 -15.83 13.58
C ILE A 274 -14.90 -17.03 14.47
N LYS A 275 -14.26 -18.19 14.26
CA LYS A 275 -14.45 -19.37 15.10
C LYS A 275 -14.10 -19.10 16.57
N ALA A 276 -12.91 -18.57 16.83
CA ALA A 276 -12.48 -18.23 18.19
C ALA A 276 -13.40 -17.18 18.85
N ASN A 277 -13.88 -16.21 18.08
CA ASN A 277 -14.80 -15.18 18.58
C ASN A 277 -16.18 -15.74 18.92
N ASN A 278 -16.73 -16.60 18.06
CA ASN A 278 -18.03 -17.24 18.29
C ASN A 278 -17.98 -18.23 19.46
N GLU A 279 -16.87 -18.97 19.59
CA GLU A 279 -16.62 -19.85 20.72
C GLU A 279 -16.53 -19.09 22.04
N LEU A 280 -15.79 -17.97 22.06
CA LEU A 280 -15.72 -17.08 23.23
C LEU A 280 -17.11 -16.54 23.60
N LYS A 281 -17.88 -16.07 22.62
CA LYS A 281 -19.25 -15.56 22.83
C LYS A 281 -20.19 -16.64 23.39
N LYS A 282 -20.09 -17.86 22.88
CA LYS A 282 -20.87 -19.00 23.37
C LYS A 282 -20.49 -19.35 24.81
N ASN A 283 -19.20 -19.46 25.11
CA ASN A 283 -18.71 -19.80 26.45
C ASN A 283 -19.05 -18.72 27.48
N GLU A 284 -19.03 -17.44 27.10
CA GLU A 284 -19.49 -16.34 27.96
C GLU A 284 -21.00 -16.43 28.22
N SER A 285 -21.82 -16.75 27.20
CA SER A 285 -23.28 -16.89 27.35
C SER A 285 -23.70 -18.08 28.23
N ILE A 286 -22.91 -19.16 28.24
CA ILE A 286 -23.15 -20.35 29.06
C ILE A 286 -22.67 -20.15 30.52
N GLY A 287 -21.91 -19.07 30.79
CA GLY A 287 -21.31 -18.84 32.11
C GLY A 287 -20.14 -19.76 32.40
N ALA A 288 -19.30 -20.05 31.40
CA ALA A 288 -18.11 -20.88 31.58
C ALA A 288 -17.14 -20.29 32.62
N ALA A 289 -16.29 -21.14 33.21
CA ALA A 289 -15.32 -20.73 34.20
C ALA A 289 -14.35 -19.66 33.69
N ALA A 290 -13.95 -18.72 34.56
CA ALA A 290 -13.10 -17.59 34.22
C ALA A 290 -11.75 -17.98 33.57
N HIS A 291 -11.19 -19.13 33.95
CA HIS A 291 -9.97 -19.67 33.33
C HIS A 291 -10.17 -20.00 31.84
N VAL A 292 -11.30 -20.62 31.50
CA VAL A 292 -11.64 -20.99 30.11
C VAL A 292 -11.86 -19.74 29.25
N ILE A 293 -12.52 -18.72 29.81
CA ILE A 293 -12.70 -17.43 29.13
C ILE A 293 -11.35 -16.75 28.88
N SER A 294 -10.45 -16.75 29.86
CA SER A 294 -9.09 -16.20 29.74
C SER A 294 -8.29 -16.90 28.62
N GLU A 295 -8.33 -18.23 28.54
CA GLU A 295 -7.66 -18.98 27.47
C GLU A 295 -8.24 -18.66 26.08
N ASN A 296 -9.56 -18.58 25.95
CA ASN A 296 -10.22 -18.20 24.70
C ASN A 296 -9.87 -16.76 24.27
N ILE A 297 -9.76 -15.82 25.22
CA ILE A 297 -9.30 -14.45 24.94
C ILE A 297 -7.85 -14.47 24.44
N LYS A 298 -6.96 -15.26 25.04
CA LYS A 298 -5.57 -15.42 24.58
C LYS A 298 -5.50 -15.99 23.16
N MET A 299 -6.34 -16.97 22.86
CA MET A 299 -6.45 -17.55 21.53
C MET A 299 -6.93 -16.51 20.50
N LEU A 300 -8.01 -15.76 20.80
CA LEU A 300 -8.48 -14.67 19.94
C LEU A 300 -7.39 -13.61 19.72
N GLN A 301 -6.70 -13.20 20.79
CA GLN A 301 -5.58 -12.25 20.73
C GLN A 301 -4.44 -12.75 19.83
N PHE A 302 -4.13 -14.04 19.88
CA PHE A 302 -3.13 -14.65 19.01
C PHE A 302 -3.57 -14.63 17.54
N HIS A 303 -4.82 -14.99 17.24
CA HIS A 303 -5.33 -15.00 15.87
C HIS A 303 -5.37 -13.60 15.25
N VAL A 304 -5.82 -12.59 16.00
CA VAL A 304 -5.83 -11.18 15.54
C VAL A 304 -4.41 -10.64 15.37
N ALA A 305 -3.48 -10.95 16.30
CA ALA A 305 -2.10 -10.51 16.19
C ALA A 305 -1.40 -11.10 14.96
N THR A 306 -1.53 -12.42 14.76
CA THR A 306 -0.91 -13.14 13.63
C THR A 306 -1.53 -12.84 12.27
N PHE A 307 -2.77 -12.33 12.23
CA PHE A 307 -3.37 -11.78 11.00
C PHE A 307 -2.60 -10.55 10.49
N VAL A 308 -2.20 -9.66 11.39
CA VAL A 308 -1.43 -8.45 11.06
C VAL A 308 0.05 -8.77 10.87
N ASP A 309 0.64 -9.52 11.80
CA ASP A 309 2.07 -9.83 11.85
C ASP A 309 2.30 -11.26 12.35
N ASN A 310 2.75 -12.16 11.47
CA ASN A 310 3.01 -13.56 11.82
C ASN A 310 4.46 -13.80 12.31
N ASP A 311 5.35 -12.82 12.14
CA ASP A 311 6.77 -12.92 12.53
C ASP A 311 7.03 -12.26 13.89
N ILE A 312 6.21 -12.60 14.88
CA ILE A 312 6.33 -12.06 16.25
C ILE A 312 7.42 -12.82 17.00
N PRO A 313 8.44 -12.15 17.57
CA PRO A 313 9.48 -12.81 18.35
C PRO A 313 8.92 -13.54 19.58
N GLY A 314 9.33 -14.78 19.80
CA GLY A 314 8.94 -15.58 20.97
C GLY A 314 7.53 -16.17 20.92
N MET A 315 6.81 -16.04 19.80
CA MET A 315 5.50 -16.68 19.59
C MET A 315 5.58 -17.72 18.48
N PRO A 316 4.77 -18.80 18.55
CA PRO A 316 4.66 -19.75 17.46
C PRO A 316 4.07 -19.09 16.21
N ARG A 317 4.56 -19.46 15.03
CA ARG A 317 4.03 -18.96 13.76
C ARG A 317 2.74 -19.70 13.41
N ALA A 318 1.74 -18.96 12.94
CA ALA A 318 0.53 -19.56 12.38
C ALA A 318 0.86 -20.17 11.01
N THR A 319 0.63 -21.47 10.86
CA THR A 319 0.89 -22.25 9.65
C THR A 319 -0.43 -22.74 9.02
N GLN A 320 -0.39 -22.98 7.71
CA GLN A 320 -1.42 -23.76 7.03
C GLN A 320 -1.33 -25.23 7.44
N LYS A 321 -2.34 -26.02 7.05
CA LYS A 321 -2.32 -27.50 7.16
C LYS A 321 -1.10 -28.15 6.49
N SER A 322 -0.51 -27.49 5.50
CA SER A 322 0.72 -27.92 4.81
C SER A 322 2.01 -27.63 5.59
N GLY A 323 1.94 -27.00 6.77
CA GLY A 323 3.10 -26.55 7.54
C GLY A 323 3.71 -25.22 7.05
N LYS A 324 3.29 -24.71 5.90
CA LYS A 324 3.74 -23.40 5.38
C LYS A 324 3.23 -22.25 6.25
N PRO A 325 4.08 -21.30 6.68
CA PRO A 325 3.63 -20.11 7.41
C PRO A 325 2.65 -19.26 6.60
N LEU A 326 1.58 -18.79 7.23
CA LEU A 326 0.58 -17.90 6.62
C LEU A 326 1.18 -16.52 6.33
N LYS A 327 0.88 -15.95 5.16
CA LYS A 327 1.34 -14.61 4.77
C LYS A 327 0.43 -13.51 5.32
N ALA A 328 0.80 -12.98 6.49
CA ALA A 328 0.14 -11.86 7.16
C ALA A 328 0.19 -10.53 6.38
N VAL A 329 -0.64 -9.56 6.78
CA VAL A 329 -0.76 -8.25 6.12
C VAL A 329 0.59 -7.51 6.05
N LYS A 330 1.34 -7.45 7.16
CA LYS A 330 2.65 -6.78 7.21
C LYS A 330 3.67 -7.41 6.24
N ALA A 331 3.66 -8.74 6.10
CA ALA A 331 4.55 -9.47 5.18
C ALA A 331 4.20 -9.23 3.71
N ARG A 332 2.94 -8.89 3.39
CA ARG A 332 2.54 -8.47 2.03
C ARG A 332 3.05 -7.07 1.68
N LEU A 333 3.21 -6.19 2.67
CA LEU A 333 3.63 -4.81 2.47
C LEU A 333 5.16 -4.63 2.44
N LYS A 334 5.88 -5.34 3.33
CA LYS A 334 7.33 -5.22 3.50
C LYS A 334 8.12 -6.14 2.56
N GLY A 335 9.41 -5.85 2.41
CA GLY A 335 10.37 -6.67 1.66
C GLY A 335 10.60 -6.23 0.21
N LYS A 336 11.51 -6.92 -0.49
CA LYS A 336 11.85 -6.64 -1.90
C LYS A 336 10.66 -6.89 -2.83
N GLU A 337 9.96 -8.00 -2.59
CA GLU A 337 8.73 -8.40 -3.32
C GLU A 337 7.44 -7.89 -2.65
N GLY A 338 7.55 -7.07 -1.60
CA GLY A 338 6.39 -6.48 -0.94
C GLY A 338 5.73 -5.42 -1.81
N ARG A 339 4.44 -5.12 -1.55
CA ARG A 339 3.65 -4.19 -2.37
C ARG A 339 4.30 -2.82 -2.57
N ILE A 340 4.93 -2.26 -1.54
CA ILE A 340 5.52 -0.90 -1.64
C ILE A 340 6.68 -0.89 -2.64
N ARG A 341 7.65 -1.79 -2.50
CA ARG A 341 8.83 -1.81 -3.38
C ARG A 341 8.55 -2.51 -4.71
N GLY A 342 7.92 -3.67 -4.68
CA GLY A 342 7.72 -4.54 -5.84
C GLY A 342 6.49 -4.23 -6.70
N ASN A 343 5.53 -3.44 -6.20
CA ASN A 343 4.36 -3.04 -6.98
C ASN A 343 4.13 -1.54 -7.06
N LEU A 344 4.64 -0.69 -6.16
CA LEU A 344 4.46 0.76 -6.27
C LEU A 344 5.69 1.45 -6.85
N MET A 345 6.88 1.12 -6.35
CA MET A 345 8.14 1.71 -6.83
C MET A 345 8.69 1.06 -8.10
N GLY A 346 8.55 -0.26 -8.23
CA GLY A 346 8.82 -1.00 -9.45
C GLY A 346 7.57 -1.70 -9.93
N LYS A 347 7.28 -1.64 -11.22
CA LYS A 347 6.17 -2.36 -11.86
C LYS A 347 6.65 -2.97 -13.16
N ARG A 348 6.07 -4.11 -13.52
CA ARG A 348 6.11 -4.56 -14.92
C ARG A 348 5.26 -3.60 -15.74
N VAL A 349 5.75 -3.24 -16.91
CA VAL A 349 5.11 -2.25 -17.78
C VAL A 349 4.85 -2.87 -19.14
N ASP A 350 3.71 -2.52 -19.71
CA ASP A 350 3.38 -2.85 -21.10
C ASP A 350 4.17 -1.96 -22.07
N PHE A 351 4.05 -2.24 -23.39
CA PHE A 351 4.71 -1.49 -24.46
C PHE A 351 6.24 -1.39 -24.31
N SER A 352 6.84 -2.48 -23.85
CA SER A 352 8.28 -2.62 -23.72
C SER A 352 8.78 -3.92 -24.35
N ALA A 353 10.03 -3.92 -24.78
CA ALA A 353 10.72 -5.08 -25.33
C ALA A 353 12.14 -5.18 -24.80
N ARG A 354 12.72 -6.38 -24.84
CA ARG A 354 14.10 -6.68 -24.45
C ARG A 354 14.68 -7.66 -25.46
N THR A 355 15.90 -7.40 -25.92
CA THR A 355 16.71 -8.35 -26.70
C THR A 355 18.19 -7.99 -26.55
N VAL A 356 19.06 -8.85 -27.07
CA VAL A 356 20.52 -8.68 -27.12
C VAL A 356 20.89 -7.48 -27.98
N ILE A 357 21.96 -6.77 -27.61
CA ILE A 357 22.50 -5.64 -28.36
C ILE A 357 23.65 -6.02 -29.30
N THR A 358 23.83 -5.27 -30.38
CA THR A 358 24.89 -5.49 -31.39
C THR A 358 25.40 -4.12 -31.88
N PRO A 359 26.70 -3.97 -32.19
CA PRO A 359 27.22 -2.72 -32.72
C PRO A 359 26.72 -2.49 -34.15
N ASP A 360 26.43 -1.24 -34.50
CA ASP A 360 26.24 -0.83 -35.89
C ASP A 360 26.85 0.56 -36.12
N PRO A 361 27.98 0.64 -36.85
CA PRO A 361 28.67 1.91 -37.10
C PRO A 361 27.91 2.80 -38.09
N ASN A 362 26.95 2.26 -38.86
CA ASN A 362 26.19 3.03 -39.85
C ASN A 362 24.97 3.74 -39.27
N LEU A 363 24.61 3.45 -38.02
CA LEU A 363 23.52 4.14 -37.33
C LEU A 363 24.00 5.47 -36.75
N ARG A 364 23.13 6.48 -36.77
CA ARG A 364 23.38 7.74 -36.08
C ARG A 364 23.40 7.52 -34.56
N ILE A 365 24.05 8.43 -33.83
CA ILE A 365 24.10 8.39 -32.35
C ILE A 365 22.72 8.45 -31.71
N ASP A 366 21.75 9.08 -32.38
CA ASP A 366 20.37 9.21 -31.92
C ASP A 366 19.46 8.12 -32.46
N GLN A 367 19.99 7.08 -33.10
CA GLN A 367 19.22 5.98 -33.68
C GLN A 367 19.45 4.66 -32.95
N VAL A 368 18.38 3.87 -32.84
CA VAL A 368 18.42 2.48 -32.38
C VAL A 368 17.78 1.58 -33.44
N GLY A 369 18.52 0.56 -33.85
CA GLY A 369 18.02 -0.48 -34.74
C GLY A 369 17.05 -1.39 -34.00
N VAL A 370 15.80 -1.47 -34.47
CA VAL A 370 14.74 -2.28 -33.86
C VAL A 370 14.37 -3.42 -34.81
N PRO A 371 14.33 -4.67 -34.34
CA PRO A 371 13.85 -5.81 -35.10
C PRO A 371 12.43 -5.63 -35.64
N ARG A 372 12.16 -6.09 -36.86
CA ARG A 372 10.81 -6.13 -37.43
C ARG A 372 9.80 -6.86 -36.54
N SER A 373 10.21 -7.95 -35.89
CA SER A 373 9.36 -8.71 -34.96
C SER A 373 8.91 -7.87 -33.74
N VAL A 374 9.82 -7.04 -33.22
CA VAL A 374 9.52 -6.11 -32.11
C VAL A 374 8.64 -4.96 -32.61
N ALA A 375 8.97 -4.38 -33.77
CA ALA A 375 8.23 -3.26 -34.34
C ALA A 375 6.78 -3.60 -34.73
N GLN A 376 6.51 -4.84 -35.17
CA GLN A 376 5.17 -5.35 -35.45
C GLN A 376 4.34 -5.60 -34.19
N ASN A 377 4.98 -5.93 -33.06
CA ASN A 377 4.24 -6.20 -31.82
C ASN A 377 3.98 -4.93 -31.00
N LEU A 378 4.96 -4.03 -30.93
CA LEU A 378 4.83 -2.76 -30.23
C LEU A 378 4.02 -1.77 -31.06
N THR A 379 3.05 -1.13 -30.42
CA THR A 379 2.16 -0.17 -31.07
C THR A 379 2.29 1.23 -30.49
N PHE A 380 1.92 2.22 -31.31
CA PHE A 380 1.74 3.61 -30.92
C PHE A 380 0.32 4.05 -31.27
N PRO A 381 -0.49 4.52 -30.30
CA PRO A 381 -1.85 4.98 -30.55
C PRO A 381 -1.82 6.38 -31.17
N GLU A 382 -2.10 6.46 -32.46
CA GLU A 382 -2.18 7.73 -33.19
C GLU A 382 -3.65 8.13 -33.39
N LEU A 383 -3.99 9.38 -33.09
CA LEU A 383 -5.31 9.94 -33.36
C LEU A 383 -5.50 10.15 -34.86
N VAL A 384 -6.66 9.77 -35.38
CA VAL A 384 -7.07 10.01 -36.75
C VAL A 384 -7.49 11.47 -36.88
N THR A 385 -6.79 12.18 -37.74
CA THR A 385 -6.96 13.59 -38.07
C THR A 385 -7.10 13.72 -39.59
N PRO A 386 -7.57 14.87 -40.11
CA PRO A 386 -7.61 15.11 -41.55
C PRO A 386 -6.25 14.93 -42.25
N PHE A 387 -5.15 15.15 -41.53
CA PHE A 387 -3.79 15.09 -42.10
C PHE A 387 -3.24 13.67 -42.27
N ASN A 388 -3.73 12.70 -41.49
CA ASN A 388 -3.16 11.34 -41.46
C ASN A 388 -4.19 10.25 -41.82
N ILE A 389 -5.44 10.60 -42.11
CA ILE A 389 -6.52 9.64 -42.38
C ILE A 389 -6.16 8.66 -43.51
N ASP A 390 -5.64 9.14 -44.63
CA ASP A 390 -5.30 8.30 -45.78
C ASP A 390 -4.21 7.29 -45.42
N ARG A 391 -3.17 7.76 -44.73
CA ARG A 391 -2.06 6.92 -44.24
C ARG A 391 -2.55 5.89 -43.21
N MET A 392 -3.40 6.29 -42.27
CA MET A 392 -3.95 5.38 -41.27
C MET A 392 -4.85 4.33 -41.92
N GLN A 393 -5.65 4.73 -42.91
CA GLN A 393 -6.52 3.82 -43.65
C GLN A 393 -5.71 2.77 -44.41
N GLU A 394 -4.56 3.16 -44.99
CA GLU A 394 -3.64 2.21 -45.63
C GLU A 394 -3.04 1.21 -44.62
N LEU A 395 -2.58 1.68 -43.45
CA LEU A 395 -2.04 0.80 -42.40
C LEU A 395 -3.09 -0.20 -41.88
N VAL A 396 -4.33 0.25 -41.74
CA VAL A 396 -5.46 -0.59 -41.36
C VAL A 396 -5.78 -1.63 -42.44
N LYS A 397 -5.77 -1.23 -43.73
CA LYS A 397 -5.96 -2.14 -44.87
C LYS A 397 -4.89 -3.25 -44.92
N ARG A 398 -3.64 -2.91 -44.61
CA ARG A 398 -2.54 -3.88 -44.51
C ARG A 398 -2.68 -4.82 -43.30
N GLY A 399 -3.37 -4.38 -42.26
CA GLY A 399 -3.70 -5.17 -41.07
C GLY A 399 -2.51 -5.48 -40.18
N HIS A 400 -2.65 -6.51 -39.35
CA HIS A 400 -1.62 -6.89 -38.36
C HIS A 400 -0.46 -7.69 -38.97
N SER A 401 -0.70 -8.49 -40.00
CA SER A 401 0.29 -9.44 -40.52
C SER A 401 1.40 -8.77 -41.34
N GLN A 402 1.10 -7.63 -41.99
CA GLN A 402 2.05 -6.92 -42.83
C GLN A 402 2.70 -5.74 -42.10
N TYR A 403 3.98 -5.50 -42.36
CA TYR A 403 4.70 -4.31 -41.91
C TYR A 403 5.02 -3.39 -43.09
N PRO A 404 4.80 -2.07 -42.99
CA PRO A 404 4.07 -1.34 -41.94
C PRO A 404 2.56 -1.64 -41.92
N GLY A 405 1.96 -1.72 -40.73
CA GLY A 405 0.54 -2.06 -40.54
C GLY A 405 0.00 -1.56 -39.18
N ALA A 406 -1.14 -2.10 -38.75
CA ALA A 406 -1.78 -1.75 -37.47
C ALA A 406 -2.41 -2.97 -36.79
N LYS A 407 -2.58 -2.88 -35.46
CA LYS A 407 -3.09 -3.99 -34.65
C LYS A 407 -4.53 -3.78 -34.17
N TYR A 408 -4.86 -2.55 -33.77
CA TYR A 408 -6.18 -2.22 -33.24
C TYR A 408 -6.71 -0.89 -33.77
N ILE A 409 -8.04 -0.80 -33.86
CA ILE A 409 -8.78 0.45 -34.01
C ILE A 409 -9.57 0.67 -32.72
N VAL A 410 -9.46 1.85 -32.12
CA VAL A 410 -10.27 2.27 -30.98
C VAL A 410 -11.19 3.38 -31.43
N ARG A 411 -12.50 3.11 -31.37
CA ARG A 411 -13.57 4.06 -31.70
C ARG A 411 -13.79 5.05 -30.55
N ASP A 412 -14.56 6.11 -30.82
CA ASP A 412 -14.89 7.14 -29.82
C ASP A 412 -15.68 6.58 -28.62
N ASN A 413 -16.49 5.55 -28.84
CA ASN A 413 -17.20 4.82 -27.78
C ASN A 413 -16.29 3.92 -26.91
N GLY A 414 -14.98 3.89 -27.19
CA GLY A 414 -13.99 3.05 -26.51
C GLY A 414 -14.05 1.57 -26.90
N GLU A 415 -14.78 1.21 -27.95
CA GLU A 415 -14.73 -0.12 -28.56
C GLU A 415 -13.38 -0.32 -29.24
N ARG A 416 -12.70 -1.42 -28.90
CA ARG A 416 -11.40 -1.80 -29.46
C ARG A 416 -11.58 -2.98 -30.39
N ILE A 417 -11.38 -2.75 -31.67
CA ILE A 417 -11.48 -3.74 -32.74
C ILE A 417 -10.10 -4.33 -32.99
N ASP A 418 -9.99 -5.65 -32.93
CA ASP A 418 -8.75 -6.39 -33.20
C ASP A 418 -8.67 -6.75 -34.68
N LEU A 419 -7.64 -6.23 -35.37
CA LEU A 419 -7.46 -6.43 -36.81
C LEU A 419 -7.00 -7.86 -37.17
N ARG A 420 -6.66 -8.70 -36.19
CA ARG A 420 -6.26 -10.10 -36.42
C ARG A 420 -7.41 -11.01 -36.77
N PHE A 421 -8.61 -10.76 -36.24
CA PHE A 421 -9.75 -11.68 -36.34
C PHE A 421 -10.69 -11.36 -37.51
N HIS A 422 -10.15 -10.94 -38.66
CA HIS A 422 -10.90 -10.59 -39.88
C HIS A 422 -12.11 -9.67 -39.60
N PRO A 423 -11.87 -8.39 -39.27
CA PRO A 423 -12.95 -7.42 -39.05
C PRO A 423 -13.82 -7.27 -40.29
N LYS A 424 -15.11 -6.95 -40.10
CA LYS A 424 -16.02 -6.69 -41.22
C LYS A 424 -15.49 -5.50 -42.03
N PRO A 425 -15.67 -5.47 -43.36
CA PRO A 425 -15.23 -4.33 -44.18
C PRO A 425 -15.77 -2.97 -43.70
N SER A 426 -16.98 -2.96 -43.11
CA SER A 426 -17.57 -1.77 -42.49
C SER A 426 -16.78 -1.24 -41.29
N ASP A 427 -16.14 -2.13 -40.53
CA ASP A 427 -15.41 -1.79 -39.30
C ASP A 427 -14.02 -1.19 -39.59
N LEU A 428 -13.54 -1.34 -40.83
CA LEU A 428 -12.26 -0.81 -41.30
C LEU A 428 -12.33 0.67 -41.69
N HIS A 429 -13.51 1.24 -41.85
CA HIS A 429 -13.67 2.65 -42.23
C HIS A 429 -13.34 3.55 -41.03
N LEU A 430 -12.32 4.39 -41.18
CA LEU A 430 -11.87 5.30 -40.13
C LEU A 430 -12.67 6.62 -40.16
N GLN A 431 -12.97 7.14 -38.98
CA GLN A 431 -13.53 8.47 -38.77
C GLN A 431 -12.55 9.34 -37.99
N TRP A 432 -12.70 10.67 -38.09
CA TRP A 432 -11.92 11.61 -37.29
C TRP A 432 -12.23 11.43 -35.81
N GLY A 433 -11.20 11.45 -34.96
CA GLY A 433 -11.34 11.20 -33.52
C GLY A 433 -10.97 9.77 -33.11
N TYR A 434 -11.09 8.80 -34.01
CA TYR A 434 -10.67 7.42 -33.74
C TYR A 434 -9.18 7.33 -33.45
N LYS A 435 -8.75 6.31 -32.71
CA LYS A 435 -7.34 6.01 -32.47
C LYS A 435 -6.95 4.73 -33.20
N VAL A 436 -5.85 4.77 -33.94
CA VAL A 436 -5.27 3.59 -34.58
C VAL A 436 -3.98 3.22 -33.85
N GLU A 437 -3.94 2.01 -33.29
CA GLU A 437 -2.72 1.45 -32.71
C GLU A 437 -1.87 0.84 -33.83
N ARG A 438 -1.10 1.70 -34.50
CA ARG A 438 -0.20 1.31 -35.58
C ARG A 438 1.09 0.67 -35.06
N HIS A 439 1.75 -0.11 -35.90
CA HIS A 439 3.10 -0.62 -35.63
C HIS A 439 4.10 0.53 -35.46
N LEU A 440 5.17 0.26 -34.72
CA LEU A 440 6.31 1.17 -34.57
C LEU A 440 7.01 1.33 -35.92
N ARG A 441 7.41 2.55 -36.29
CA ARG A 441 8.07 2.82 -37.58
C ARG A 441 9.38 3.59 -37.40
N ASP A 442 10.08 3.77 -38.51
CA ASP A 442 11.27 4.61 -38.58
C ASP A 442 10.98 6.03 -38.04
N ASP A 443 11.94 6.58 -37.31
CA ASP A 443 11.92 7.89 -36.66
C ASP A 443 10.91 8.08 -35.51
N ASP A 444 10.16 7.05 -35.12
CA ASP A 444 9.44 7.07 -33.84
C ASP A 444 10.45 7.14 -32.68
N LEU A 445 10.09 7.85 -31.61
CA LEU A 445 10.94 8.02 -30.44
C LEU A 445 10.68 6.93 -29.41
N VAL A 446 11.74 6.36 -28.87
CA VAL A 446 11.71 5.32 -27.86
C VAL A 446 12.73 5.62 -26.77
N ILE A 447 12.47 5.14 -25.56
CA ILE A 447 13.44 5.21 -24.46
C ILE A 447 14.17 3.88 -24.41
N PHE A 448 15.50 3.95 -24.39
CA PHE A 448 16.37 2.77 -24.35
C PHE A 448 17.20 2.77 -23.09
N ASN A 449 17.25 1.63 -22.40
CA ASN A 449 17.93 1.51 -21.11
C ASN A 449 18.71 0.20 -20.93
N ARG A 450 19.80 0.28 -20.16
CA ARG A 450 20.54 -0.89 -19.66
C ARG A 450 20.39 -1.00 -18.14
N GLN A 451 20.16 -2.21 -17.64
CA GLN A 451 20.11 -2.47 -16.19
C GLN A 451 21.49 -2.94 -15.72
N PRO A 452 21.98 -2.51 -14.54
CA PRO A 452 21.38 -1.54 -13.60
C PRO A 452 21.51 -0.08 -14.09
N THR A 453 20.44 0.71 -13.94
CA THR A 453 20.43 2.14 -14.31
C THR A 453 20.94 2.98 -13.15
N LEU A 454 22.25 3.25 -13.12
CA LEU A 454 22.90 4.04 -12.06
C LEU A 454 23.03 5.52 -12.42
N HIS A 455 23.07 5.85 -13.71
CA HIS A 455 23.24 7.21 -14.20
C HIS A 455 22.01 7.65 -15.01
N LYS A 456 21.79 8.97 -15.09
CA LYS A 456 20.74 9.54 -15.95
C LYS A 456 20.86 9.03 -17.40
N MET A 457 22.09 8.97 -17.92
CA MET A 457 22.38 8.52 -19.28
C MET A 457 22.25 7.00 -19.48
N SER A 458 22.00 6.23 -18.41
CA SER A 458 21.62 4.81 -18.55
C SER A 458 20.19 4.64 -19.08
N MET A 459 19.44 5.75 -19.25
CA MET A 459 18.14 5.83 -19.93
C MET A 459 18.13 7.05 -20.86
N MET A 460 18.12 6.84 -22.18
CA MET A 460 18.11 7.92 -23.17
C MET A 460 17.10 7.67 -24.28
N GLY A 461 16.65 8.74 -24.91
CA GLY A 461 15.74 8.71 -26.05
C GLY A 461 16.47 8.50 -27.37
N HIS A 462 16.00 7.54 -28.17
CA HIS A 462 16.50 7.25 -29.52
C HIS A 462 15.36 7.24 -30.53
N ARG A 463 15.71 7.48 -31.80
CA ARG A 463 14.87 7.33 -32.97
C ARG A 463 14.95 5.89 -33.48
N VAL A 464 13.81 5.30 -33.75
CA VAL A 464 13.72 3.93 -34.23
C VAL A 464 14.23 3.85 -35.66
N LYS A 465 15.02 2.82 -35.96
CA LYS A 465 15.31 2.38 -37.32
C LYS A 465 14.95 0.91 -37.44
N VAL A 466 13.94 0.56 -38.23
CA VAL A 466 13.49 -0.84 -38.32
C VAL A 466 14.41 -1.65 -39.23
N LEU A 467 14.97 -2.73 -38.68
CA LEU A 467 15.93 -3.60 -39.35
C LEU A 467 15.43 -5.05 -39.38
N PRO A 468 15.84 -5.86 -40.37
CA PRO A 468 15.31 -7.22 -40.57
C PRO A 468 15.78 -8.26 -39.54
N TRP A 469 16.84 -7.95 -38.77
CA TRP A 469 17.46 -8.86 -37.81
C TRP A 469 16.71 -8.91 -36.46
N SER A 470 17.21 -9.72 -35.51
CA SER A 470 16.55 -9.99 -34.21
C SER A 470 17.19 -9.28 -33.00
N THR A 471 18.30 -8.56 -33.20
CA THR A 471 19.01 -7.84 -32.12
C THR A 471 18.75 -6.33 -32.18
N PHE A 472 18.87 -5.66 -31.04
CA PHE A 472 18.91 -4.20 -31.01
C PHE A 472 20.27 -3.72 -31.49
N ARG A 473 20.29 -2.72 -32.36
CA ARG A 473 21.54 -2.15 -32.87
C ARG A 473 21.73 -0.74 -32.41
N MET A 474 22.96 -0.36 -32.06
CA MET A 474 23.25 1.01 -31.65
C MET A 474 24.64 1.46 -32.10
N ASN A 475 24.83 2.78 -32.13
CA ASN A 475 26.12 3.37 -32.41
C ASN A 475 27.13 3.12 -31.28
N LEU A 476 28.38 2.84 -31.64
CA LEU A 476 29.44 2.51 -30.70
C LEU A 476 29.77 3.64 -29.71
N SER A 477 29.59 4.90 -30.07
CA SER A 477 29.80 6.03 -29.15
C SER A 477 28.78 6.08 -28.00
N CYS A 478 27.67 5.35 -28.11
CA CYS A 478 26.66 5.24 -27.06
C CYS A 478 26.95 4.13 -26.04
N THR A 479 27.96 3.27 -26.25
CA THR A 479 28.27 2.17 -25.32
C THR A 479 28.75 2.68 -23.96
N SER A 480 29.57 3.73 -23.95
CA SER A 480 30.14 4.32 -22.73
C SER A 480 29.07 4.80 -21.72
N PRO A 481 28.07 5.62 -22.08
CA PRO A 481 27.03 6.05 -21.13
C PRO A 481 26.14 4.91 -20.65
N TYR A 482 25.93 3.86 -21.44
CA TYR A 482 25.21 2.66 -21.02
C TYR A 482 26.07 1.68 -20.21
N ASN A 483 27.39 1.88 -20.20
CA ASN A 483 28.38 0.92 -19.72
C ASN A 483 28.12 -0.48 -20.30
N ALA A 484 27.83 -0.52 -21.59
CA ALA A 484 27.41 -1.72 -22.32
C ALA A 484 28.58 -2.25 -23.16
N ASP A 485 28.64 -3.56 -23.29
CA ASP A 485 29.48 -4.27 -24.26
C ASP A 485 28.59 -5.15 -25.15
N PHE A 486 29.20 -5.96 -26.02
CA PHE A 486 28.48 -6.75 -27.02
C PHE A 486 28.75 -8.25 -26.85
N ASP A 487 28.98 -8.71 -25.62
CA ASP A 487 29.30 -10.12 -25.29
C ASP A 487 28.07 -10.99 -24.96
N GLY A 488 26.87 -10.40 -25.05
CA GLY A 488 25.60 -11.03 -24.65
C GLY A 488 24.67 -10.09 -23.88
N ASP A 489 25.10 -8.86 -23.62
CA ASP A 489 24.31 -7.81 -22.99
C ASP A 489 22.90 -7.66 -23.59
N GLU A 490 21.91 -7.52 -22.71
CA GLU A 490 20.51 -7.23 -23.05
C GLU A 490 20.11 -5.82 -22.59
N MET A 491 19.34 -5.12 -23.42
CA MET A 491 18.80 -3.81 -23.08
C MET A 491 17.28 -3.77 -23.30
N ASN A 492 16.59 -2.91 -22.55
CA ASN A 492 15.15 -2.72 -22.75
C ASN A 492 14.87 -1.47 -23.58
N LEU A 493 13.76 -1.56 -24.30
CA LEU A 493 13.15 -0.50 -25.07
C LEU A 493 11.75 -0.24 -24.54
N HIS A 494 11.39 1.03 -24.34
CA HIS A 494 10.09 1.49 -23.90
C HIS A 494 9.51 2.47 -24.92
N VAL A 495 8.27 2.22 -25.36
CA VAL A 495 7.59 3.06 -26.36
C VAL A 495 6.66 4.06 -25.65
N PRO A 496 6.91 5.38 -25.75
CA PRO A 496 6.00 6.38 -25.20
C PRO A 496 4.64 6.30 -25.92
N GLN A 497 3.55 6.29 -25.15
CA GLN A 497 2.20 6.07 -25.70
C GLN A 497 1.42 7.38 -25.93
N SER A 498 1.85 8.49 -25.35
CA SER A 498 1.19 9.79 -25.51
C SER A 498 2.05 10.75 -26.32
N MET A 499 1.42 11.70 -27.02
CA MET A 499 2.13 12.75 -27.75
C MET A 499 2.91 13.69 -26.81
N GLU A 500 2.40 13.92 -25.60
CA GLU A 500 3.07 14.73 -24.57
C GLU A 500 4.36 14.05 -24.09
N THR A 501 4.29 12.76 -23.74
CA THR A 501 5.48 11.98 -23.34
C THR A 501 6.48 11.85 -24.49
N ARG A 502 5.99 11.73 -25.74
CA ARG A 502 6.87 11.76 -26.92
C ARG A 502 7.64 13.08 -27.01
N ALA A 503 6.97 14.21 -26.79
CA ALA A 503 7.62 15.53 -26.80
C ALA A 503 8.62 15.69 -25.65
N GLU A 504 8.35 15.13 -24.47
CA GLU A 504 9.29 15.09 -23.34
C GLU A 504 10.57 14.33 -23.71
N VAL A 505 10.44 13.18 -24.37
CA VAL A 505 11.58 12.39 -24.83
C VAL A 505 12.40 13.16 -25.86
N GLU A 506 11.74 13.79 -26.85
CA GLU A 506 12.40 14.55 -27.91
C GLU A 506 13.19 15.75 -27.38
N ASN A 507 12.60 16.49 -26.44
CA ASN A 507 13.15 17.78 -26.01
C ASN A 507 14.10 17.68 -24.83
N ILE A 508 14.00 16.63 -24.01
CA ILE A 508 14.79 16.50 -22.77
C ILE A 508 15.74 15.30 -22.86
N HIS A 509 15.22 14.11 -23.18
CA HIS A 509 15.94 12.84 -22.98
C HIS A 509 16.70 12.34 -24.20
N ILE A 510 16.51 12.94 -25.38
CA ILE A 510 17.13 12.46 -26.62
C ILE A 510 18.66 12.45 -26.55
N THR A 511 19.29 11.41 -27.09
CA THR A 511 20.74 11.13 -26.97
C THR A 511 21.64 12.34 -27.24
N PRO A 512 21.43 13.17 -28.30
CA PRO A 512 22.27 14.35 -28.54
C PRO A 512 22.27 15.38 -27.40
N ARG A 513 21.18 15.48 -26.62
CA ARG A 513 21.09 16.38 -25.46
C ARG A 513 21.74 15.80 -24.20
N GLN A 514 22.15 14.54 -24.24
CA GLN A 514 22.77 13.81 -23.12
C GLN A 514 24.28 13.56 -23.34
N ILE A 515 24.88 14.13 -24.38
CA ILE A 515 26.32 13.98 -24.67
C ILE A 515 27.19 14.53 -23.53
N ILE A 516 26.81 15.65 -22.93
CA ILE A 516 27.56 16.29 -21.83
C ILE A 516 26.86 15.99 -20.51
N THR A 517 27.60 15.45 -19.53
CA THR A 517 27.04 15.17 -18.20
C THR A 517 27.21 16.36 -17.26
N PRO A 518 26.17 16.72 -16.47
CA PRO A 518 26.31 17.71 -15.40
C PRO A 518 27.11 17.19 -14.20
N GLN A 519 27.39 15.88 -14.12
CA GLN A 519 28.17 15.31 -13.00
C GLN A 519 29.62 15.80 -12.99
N ALA A 520 30.21 15.98 -14.17
CA ALA A 520 31.63 16.31 -14.33
C ALA A 520 31.86 17.41 -15.39
N ASN A 521 30.78 18.04 -15.88
CA ASN A 521 30.81 19.11 -16.89
C ASN A 521 31.64 18.76 -18.13
N LYS A 522 31.61 17.49 -18.54
CA LYS A 522 32.42 16.94 -19.64
C LYS A 522 31.59 15.98 -20.50
N PRO A 523 31.97 15.75 -21.76
CA PRO A 523 31.30 14.75 -22.59
C PRO A 523 31.45 13.34 -21.99
N VAL A 524 30.37 12.56 -22.03
CA VAL A 524 30.34 11.13 -21.66
C VAL A 524 30.33 10.22 -22.88
N MET A 525 30.09 10.76 -24.07
CA MET A 525 30.19 10.06 -25.34
C MET A 525 31.40 10.59 -26.12
N GLY A 526 32.09 9.69 -26.81
CA GLY A 526 33.26 10.03 -27.62
C GLY A 526 33.50 8.99 -28.71
N ILE A 527 34.53 9.23 -29.51
CA ILE A 527 35.01 8.25 -30.49
C ILE A 527 35.79 7.18 -29.75
N VAL A 528 35.42 5.91 -29.95
CA VAL A 528 35.99 4.77 -29.23
C VAL A 528 36.41 3.65 -30.20
N GLN A 529 37.17 2.68 -29.70
CA GLN A 529 37.57 1.46 -30.41
C GLN A 529 38.27 1.73 -31.75
N ASP A 530 37.85 1.03 -32.81
CA ASP A 530 38.49 1.04 -34.12
C ASP A 530 38.57 2.44 -34.71
N THR A 531 37.50 3.22 -34.58
CA THR A 531 37.45 4.59 -35.11
C THR A 531 38.51 5.47 -34.45
N LEU A 532 38.73 5.34 -33.14
CA LEU A 532 39.74 6.12 -32.43
C LEU A 532 41.16 5.77 -32.92
N THR A 533 41.43 4.48 -33.13
CA THR A 533 42.72 4.00 -33.63
C THR A 533 42.95 4.42 -35.08
N ALA A 534 41.92 4.31 -35.93
CA ALA A 534 41.96 4.68 -37.33
C ALA A 534 42.20 6.19 -37.51
N VAL A 535 41.52 7.04 -36.72
CA VAL A 535 41.73 8.50 -36.74
C VAL A 535 43.19 8.83 -36.49
N ARG A 536 43.82 8.24 -35.45
CA ARG A 536 45.26 8.45 -35.19
C ARG A 536 46.14 8.07 -36.38
N LYS A 537 45.87 6.93 -37.03
CA LYS A 537 46.65 6.47 -38.18
C LYS A 537 46.44 7.37 -39.40
N MET A 538 45.21 7.81 -39.63
CA MET A 538 44.82 8.66 -40.75
C MET A 538 45.41 10.07 -40.65
N THR A 539 45.55 10.61 -39.44
CA THR A 539 46.07 11.98 -39.22
C THR A 539 47.57 12.04 -38.99
N LYS A 540 48.33 10.98 -39.28
CA LYS A 540 49.80 11.04 -39.26
C LYS A 540 50.28 11.87 -40.46
N ARG A 541 51.22 12.80 -40.22
CA ARG A 541 51.87 13.59 -41.28
C ARG A 541 52.83 12.75 -42.09
#